data_AF-A0A521PU29-F1
#
_entry.id   AF-A0A521PU29-F1
#
_cell.length_a   1.000
_cell.length_b   1.000
_cell.length_c   1.000
_cell.angle_alpha   90.00
_cell.angle_beta   90.00
_cell.angle_gamma   90.00
#
_symmetry.space_group_name_H-M   'P 1'
#
loop_
_entity.id
_entity.type
_entity.pdbx_description
1 polymer ?
#
loop_
_entity_poly.entity_id
_entity_poly.type
_entity_poly.pdbx_seq_one_letter_code
_entity_poly.pdbx_strand_id
1 'polypeptide(L)' 'MIEMHMALLALRRIALASTQSELDVARMDVADLLDQAGWRKSARTVIDSIGRPVASGDRDSPSP' A
#
# COMPACT_ATOMS: atom_id res chain seq x y z
N MET A 1 17.81 11.42 -5.28
CA MET A 1 17.53 9.97 -5.36
C MET A 1 16.91 9.61 -4.03
N ILE A 2 15.59 9.41 -3.97
CA ILE A 2 15.02 8.82 -2.76
C ILE A 2 15.61 7.42 -2.65
N GLU A 3 16.23 7.13 -1.53
CA GLU A 3 16.74 5.80 -1.29
C GLU A 3 15.59 4.84 -1.01
N MET A 4 15.67 3.64 -1.58
CA MET A 4 14.69 2.55 -1.45
C MET A 4 14.21 2.34 0.00
N HIS A 5 15.06 2.59 0.98
CA HIS A 5 14.74 2.47 2.40
C HIS A 5 13.59 3.41 2.85
N MET A 6 13.49 4.63 2.29
CA MET A 6 12.42 5.57 2.63
C MET A 6 11.08 5.12 2.07
N ALA A 7 11.07 4.58 0.85
CA ALA A 7 9.88 3.97 0.25
C ALA A 7 9.39 2.79 1.12
N LEU A 8 10.30 1.91 1.55
CA LEU A 8 9.95 0.77 2.41
C LEU A 8 9.45 1.19 3.80
N LEU A 9 10.05 2.22 4.41
CA LEU A 9 9.58 2.78 5.69
C LEU A 9 8.17 3.36 5.58
N ALA A 10 7.88 4.03 4.47
CA ALA A 10 6.56 4.59 4.20
C ALA A 10 5.51 3.47 4.05
N LEU A 11 5.83 2.40 3.30
CA LEU A 11 4.95 1.24 3.15
C LEU A 11 4.68 0.52 4.48
N ARG A 12 5.70 0.44 5.34
CA ARG A 12 5.54 -0.09 6.71
C ARG A 12 4.53 0.72 7.53
N ARG A 13 4.47 2.05 7.37
CA ARG A 13 3.49 2.89 8.07
C ARG A 13 2.05 2.57 7.66
N ILE A 14 1.79 2.34 6.37
CA ILE A 14 0.45 1.91 5.90
C ILE A 14 0.06 0.58 6.56
N ALA A 15 0.99 -0.38 6.61
CA ALA A 15 0.73 -1.70 7.20
C ALA A 15 0.52 -1.67 8.72
N LEU A 16 1.02 -0.64 9.41
CA LEU A 16 0.89 -0.45 10.85
C LEU A 16 -0.27 0.47 11.25
N ALA A 17 -0.94 1.11 10.30
CA ALA A 17 -2.09 1.96 10.58
C ALA A 17 -3.21 1.12 11.23
N SER A 18 -3.62 1.54 12.42
CA SER A 18 -4.62 0.84 13.24
C SER A 18 -6.02 1.41 13.08
N THR A 19 -6.13 2.61 12.51
CA THR A 19 -7.39 3.29 12.20
C THR A 19 -7.45 3.74 10.75
N GLN A 20 -8.66 3.98 10.24
CA GLN A 20 -8.87 4.51 8.89
C GLN A 20 -8.22 5.89 8.70
N SER A 21 -8.28 6.74 9.73
CA SER A 21 -7.64 8.07 9.69
C SER A 21 -6.12 7.98 9.59
N GLU A 22 -5.49 7.04 10.33
CA GLU A 22 -4.05 6.79 10.22
C GLU A 22 -3.68 6.23 8.85
N LEU A 23 -4.54 5.36 8.30
CA LEU A 23 -4.34 4.79 6.99
C LEU A 23 -4.39 5.87 5.91
N ASP A 24 -5.37 6.78 5.96
CA ASP A 24 -5.53 7.84 4.96
C ASP A 24 -4.33 8.81 4.96
N VAL A 25 -3.83 9.19 6.14
CA VAL A 25 -2.62 10.00 6.28
C VAL A 25 -1.39 9.26 5.74
N ALA A 26 -1.21 7.98 6.11
CA ALA A 26 -0.09 7.18 5.63
C ALA A 26 -0.13 6.98 4.11
N ARG A 27 -1.31 6.86 3.50
CA ARG A 27 -1.48 6.76 2.05
C ARG A 27 -1.06 8.03 1.32
N MET A 28 -1.42 9.21 1.86
CA MET A 28 -0.99 10.48 1.29
C MET A 28 0.54 10.63 1.35
N ASP A 29 1.15 10.40 2.51
CA ASP A 29 2.61 10.48 2.70
C ASP A 29 3.38 9.54 1.76
N VAL A 30 2.87 8.31 1.58
CA VAL A 30 3.50 7.30 0.71
C VAL A 30 3.34 7.65 -0.76
N ALA A 31 2.18 8.18 -1.16
CA ALA A 31 1.95 8.60 -2.54
C ALA A 31 2.97 9.68 -2.95
N ASP A 32 3.22 10.66 -2.10
CA ASP A 32 4.17 11.73 -2.35
C ASP A 32 5.62 11.22 -2.41
N LEU A 33 6.00 10.31 -1.50
CA LEU A 33 7.34 9.71 -1.48
C LEU A 33 7.60 8.81 -2.70
N LEU A 34 6.62 8.01 -3.10
CA LEU A 34 6.77 7.14 -4.27
C LEU A 34 6.71 7.93 -5.58
N ASP A 35 6.00 9.06 -5.63
CA ASP A 35 6.06 9.99 -6.76
C ASP A 35 7.47 10.57 -6.91
N GLN A 36 8.03 11.09 -5.81
CA GLN A 36 9.40 11.60 -5.76
C GLN A 36 10.46 10.54 -6.10
N ALA A 37 10.18 9.26 -5.85
CA ALA A 37 11.03 8.13 -6.24
C ALA A 37 10.88 7.71 -7.71
N GLY A 38 9.95 8.32 -8.47
CA GLY A 38 9.65 7.96 -9.86
C GLY A 38 8.79 6.72 -10.02
N TRP A 39 8.13 6.26 -8.95
CA TRP A 39 7.36 5.00 -8.90
C TRP A 39 5.85 5.20 -9.07
N ARG A 40 5.39 6.33 -9.65
CA ARG A 40 3.97 6.71 -9.80
C ARG A 40 3.00 5.55 -10.10
N LYS A 41 3.34 4.71 -11.08
CA LYS A 41 2.48 3.59 -11.51
C LYS A 41 2.43 2.46 -10.49
N SER A 42 3.58 2.05 -9.96
CA SER A 42 3.69 0.98 -8.96
C SER A 42 3.14 1.41 -7.59
N ALA A 43 3.24 2.70 -7.27
CA ALA A 43 2.79 3.29 -6.03
C ALA A 43 1.31 3.06 -5.77
N ARG A 44 0.47 3.38 -6.75
CA ARG A 44 -0.99 3.23 -6.64
C ARG A 44 -1.37 1.77 -6.42
N THR A 45 -0.82 0.86 -7.21
CA THR A 45 -1.05 -0.59 -7.06
C THR A 45 -0.67 -1.09 -5.66
N VAL A 46 0.50 -0.68 -5.16
CA VAL A 46 0.99 -1.11 -3.84
C VAL A 46 0.14 -0.51 -2.71
N ILE A 47 -0.19 0.78 -2.77
CA ILE A 47 -1.05 1.46 -1.79
C ILE A 47 -2.46 0.85 -1.74
N ASP A 48 -3.04 0.53 -2.89
CA ASP A 48 -4.37 -0.07 -2.99
C ASP A 48 -4.39 -1.53 -2.48
N SER A 49 -3.26 -2.22 -2.54
CA SER A 49 -3.11 -3.60 -2.11
C SER A 49 -2.77 -3.73 -0.62
N ILE A 50 -2.03 -2.78 -0.04
CA ILE A 50 -1.65 -2.81 1.37
C ILE A 50 -2.84 -2.37 2.24
N GLY A 51 -3.14 -3.16 3.27
CA GLY A 51 -4.23 -2.89 4.21
C GLY A 51 -5.61 -3.30 3.70
N ARG A 52 -5.74 -3.77 2.44
CA ARG A 52 -6.92 -4.54 2.07
C ARG A 52 -6.83 -5.90 2.75
N PRO A 53 -7.90 -6.37 3.43
CA PRO A 53 -7.99 -7.77 3.83
C PRO A 53 -7.78 -8.60 2.57
N VAL A 54 -6.87 -9.58 2.62
CA VAL A 54 -6.78 -10.58 1.56
C VAL A 54 -8.18 -11.18 1.48
N ALA A 55 -8.90 -10.90 0.39
CA ALA A 55 -10.20 -11.45 0.18
C ALA A 55 -10.03 -12.98 0.26
N SER A 56 -10.64 -13.60 1.27
CA SER A 56 -10.73 -15.05 1.38
C SER A 56 -11.72 -15.50 0.30
N GLY A 57 -11.30 -15.43 -0.97
CA GLY A 57 -12.21 -15.46 -2.11
C GLY A 57 -11.74 -16.29 -3.29
N ASP A 58 -10.49 -16.78 -3.30
CA ASP A 58 -10.06 -17.81 -4.25
C ASP A 58 -10.07 -19.18 -3.58
N ARG A 59 -11.16 -19.48 -2.85
CA ARG A 59 -11.59 -20.87 -2.75
C ARG A 59 -12.34 -21.15 -4.04
N ASP A 60 -11.61 -21.69 -5.01
CA ASP A 60 -12.12 -22.56 -6.06
C ASP A 60 -13.37 -23.27 -5.55
N SER A 61 -14.53 -22.71 -5.87
CA SER A 61 -15.78 -23.44 -5.74
C SER A 61 -15.86 -24.22 -7.04
N PRO A 62 -15.65 -25.55 -7.05
CA PRO A 62 -15.90 -26.33 -8.24
C PRO A 62 -17.39 -26.13 -8.57
N SER A 63 -17.64 -25.47 -9.69
CA SER A 63 -19.00 -25.30 -10.20
C SER A 63 -19.57 -26.70 -10.52
N PRO A 64 -20.85 -26.95 -10.22
CA PRO A 64 -21.50 -28.24 -10.41
C PRO A 64 -21.66 -28.63 -11.89
#